data_AF-A0AA43F3Y7-F1
#
_entry.id   AF-A0AA43F3Y7-F1
#
_cell.length_a   1.000
_cell.length_b   1.000
_cell.length_c   1.000
_cell.angle_alpha   90.00
_cell.angle_beta   90.00
_cell.angle_gamma   90.00
#
_symmetry.space_group_name_H-M   'P 1'
#
loop_
_entity.id
_entity.type
_entity.pdbx_description
1 polymer ?
#
loop_
_entity_poly.entity_id
_entity_poly.type
_entity_poly.pdbx_seq_one_letter_code
_entity_poly.pdbx_strand_id
1 'polypeptide(L)'
;MNRIMKDGLVLGTTLLVIHSFASFLVFLYCHINTESQSVFVYFLFFVVDAPTVPLAFELEGKIGLLADLTDSWTDLWFYGHQGVNLRAFILTAVFGGLHWFILGSVLSYALGWIHEQFKRQPA
;
A
#
# COMPACT_ATOMS: atom_id res chain seq x y z
N MET A 1 21.41 13.89 10.33
CA MET A 1 19.97 13.56 10.48
C MET A 1 19.69 13.35 11.97
N ASN A 2 18.68 14.01 12.55
CA ASN A 2 18.30 13.79 13.96
C ASN A 2 17.81 12.34 14.15
N ARG A 3 18.05 11.74 15.32
CA ARG A 3 17.62 10.37 15.67
C ARG A 3 16.13 10.15 15.40
N ILE A 4 15.27 11.11 15.76
CA ILE A 4 13.82 11.03 15.51
C ILE A 4 13.53 10.91 14.01
N MET A 5 14.25 11.66 13.16
CA MET A 5 14.09 11.56 11.70
C MET A 5 14.57 10.21 11.18
N LYS A 6 15.66 9.67 11.74
CA LYS A 6 16.17 8.33 11.38
C LYS A 6 15.16 7.25 11.74
N ASP A 7 14.62 7.31 12.95
CA ASP A 7 13.65 6.33 13.47
C ASP A 7 12.32 6.42 12.70
N GLY A 8 11.93 7.64 12.26
CA GLY A 8 10.83 7.85 11.33
C GLY A 8 11.05 7.21 9.97
N LEU A 9 12.21 7.45 9.36
CA LEU A 9 12.54 6.82 8.07
C LEU A 9 12.56 5.29 8.17
N VAL A 10 13.13 4.74 9.25
CA VAL A 10 13.20 3.29 9.47
C VAL A 10 11.81 2.69 9.63
N LEU A 11 10.98 3.24 10.52
CA LEU A 11 9.63 2.71 10.74
C LEU A 11 8.76 2.87 9.49
N GLY A 12 8.78 4.05 8.86
CA GLY A 12 8.05 4.29 7.61
C GLY A 12 8.46 3.31 6.51
N THR A 13 9.76 3.13 6.27
CA THR A 13 10.26 2.18 5.26
C THR A 13 9.87 0.74 5.60
N THR A 14 9.93 0.37 6.88
CA THR A 14 9.54 -0.97 7.33
C THR A 14 8.08 -1.25 7.03
N LEU A 15 7.17 -0.31 7.36
CA LEU A 15 5.75 -0.46 7.08
C LEU A 15 5.45 -0.47 5.58
N LEU A 16 6.14 0.35 4.78
CA LEU A 16 6.05 0.32 3.31
C LEU A 16 6.40 -1.07 2.76
N VAL A 17 7.50 -1.65 3.22
CA VAL A 17 7.97 -2.97 2.74
C VAL A 17 6.98 -4.06 3.14
N ILE A 18 6.53 -4.06 4.39
CA ILE A 18 5.53 -5.02 4.89
C ILE A 18 4.25 -4.93 4.06
N HIS A 19 3.74 -3.72 3.85
CA HIS A 19 2.54 -3.47 3.08
C HIS A 19 2.68 -3.93 1.62
N SER A 20 3.78 -3.55 0.97
CA SER A 20 4.02 -3.90 -0.44
C SER A 20 4.14 -5.41 -0.61
N PHE A 21 4.79 -6.09 0.35
CA PHE A 21 4.90 -7.54 0.35
C PHE A 21 3.55 -8.22 0.60
N ALA A 22 2.76 -7.74 1.57
CA ALA A 22 1.41 -8.24 1.79
C ALA A 22 0.54 -8.07 0.53
N SER A 23 0.56 -6.89 -0.08
CA SER A 23 -0.15 -6.59 -1.33
C SER A 23 0.25 -7.54 -2.46
N PHE A 24 1.54 -7.87 -2.56
CA PHE A 24 2.04 -8.83 -3.53
C PHE A 24 1.51 -10.26 -3.28
N LEU A 25 1.47 -10.70 -2.02
CA LEU A 25 0.89 -12.01 -1.67
C LEU A 25 -0.60 -12.09 -1.99
N VAL A 26 -1.38 -11.05 -1.68
CA VAL A 26 -2.82 -11.02 -1.99
C VAL A 26 -3.04 -10.95 -3.50
N PHE A 27 -2.20 -10.21 -4.24
CA PHE A 27 -2.20 -10.22 -5.70
C PHE A 27 -1.93 -11.62 -6.26
N LEU A 28 -0.87 -12.30 -5.82
CA LEU A 28 -0.56 -13.66 -6.25
C LEU A 28 -1.70 -14.62 -5.93
N TYR A 29 -2.30 -14.51 -4.74
CA TYR A 29 -3.44 -15.33 -4.36
C TYR A 29 -4.63 -15.15 -5.31
N CYS A 30 -4.99 -13.91 -5.64
CA CYS A 30 -6.08 -13.61 -6.58
C CYS A 30 -5.73 -13.96 -8.03
N HIS A 31 -4.45 -13.85 -8.37
CA HIS A 31 -3.95 -14.21 -9.69
C HIS A 31 -4.06 -15.72 -9.94
N ILE A 32 -3.72 -16.52 -8.93
CA ILE A 32 -3.80 -17.99 -8.97
C ILE A 32 -5.25 -18.47 -8.79
N ASN A 33 -6.02 -17.84 -7.89
CA ASN A 33 -7.39 -18.24 -7.56
C ASN A 33 -8.37 -17.23 -8.13
N THR A 34 -8.95 -17.53 -9.29
CA THR A 34 -9.85 -16.64 -10.04
C THR A 34 -11.30 -16.62 -9.52
N GLU A 35 -11.57 -17.22 -8.36
CA GLU A 35 -12.91 -17.27 -7.79
C GLU A 35 -13.39 -15.92 -7.25
N SER A 36 -14.71 -15.68 -7.28
CA SER A 36 -15.30 -14.42 -6.79
C SER A 36 -14.96 -14.08 -5.33
N GLN A 37 -14.71 -15.08 -4.48
CA GLN A 37 -14.39 -14.88 -3.07
C GLN A 37 -12.98 -14.31 -2.85
N SER A 38 -12.00 -14.69 -3.68
CA SER A 38 -10.63 -14.15 -3.57
C SER A 38 -10.59 -12.66 -3.91
N VAL A 39 -11.33 -12.28 -4.96
CA VAL A 39 -11.53 -10.89 -5.37
C VAL A 39 -12.18 -10.06 -4.26
N PHE A 40 -13.17 -10.62 -3.54
CA PHE A 40 -13.80 -9.92 -2.41
C PHE A 40 -12.83 -9.69 -1.25
N VAL A 41 -12.02 -10.69 -0.88
CA VAL A 41 -10.99 -10.55 0.17
C VAL A 41 -9.97 -9.49 -0.23
N TYR A 42 -9.59 -9.43 -1.50
CA TYR A 42 -8.69 -8.43 -2.04
C TYR A 42 -9.24 -7.00 -1.91
N PHE A 43 -10.50 -6.78 -2.29
CA PHE A 43 -11.17 -5.49 -2.10
C PHE A 43 -11.31 -5.10 -0.62
N LEU A 44 -11.68 -6.06 0.24
CA LEU A 44 -11.81 -5.81 1.69
C LEU A 44 -10.46 -5.41 2.30
N PHE A 45 -9.39 -6.11 1.93
CA PHE A 45 -8.03 -5.82 2.39
C PHE A 45 -7.66 -4.36 2.08
N PHE A 46 -7.89 -3.89 0.84
CA PHE A 46 -7.53 -2.52 0.45
C PHE A 46 -8.32 -1.43 1.16
N VAL A 47 -9.63 -1.62 1.35
CA VAL A 47 -10.45 -0.60 2.01
C VAL A 47 -10.09 -0.44 3.47
N VAL A 48 -9.81 -1.54 4.17
CA VAL A 48 -9.48 -1.53 5.60
C VAL A 48 -8.03 -1.07 5.81
N ASP A 49 -7.11 -1.58 5.01
CA ASP A 49 -5.68 -1.37 5.19
C ASP A 49 -5.24 0.04 4.75
N ALA A 50 -5.72 0.51 3.60
CA ALA A 50 -5.38 1.83 3.06
C ALA A 50 -6.60 2.48 2.39
N PRO A 51 -7.45 3.21 3.13
CA PRO A 51 -8.71 3.79 2.61
C PRO A 51 -8.52 4.83 1.50
N THR A 52 -7.27 5.23 1.21
CA THR A 52 -6.89 6.10 0.09
C THR A 52 -6.80 5.35 -1.24
N VAL A 53 -6.68 4.02 -1.23
CA VAL A 53 -6.52 3.18 -2.43
C VAL A 53 -7.75 3.23 -3.35
N PRO A 54 -9.01 3.15 -2.87
CA PRO A 54 -10.18 3.29 -3.74
C PRO A 54 -10.20 4.59 -4.54
N LEU A 55 -9.79 5.71 -3.92
CA LEU A 55 -9.69 7.00 -4.61
C LEU A 55 -8.59 6.98 -5.69
N ALA A 56 -7.43 6.40 -5.39
CA ALA A 56 -6.36 6.24 -6.37
C ALA A 56 -6.82 5.38 -7.56
N PHE A 57 -7.62 4.34 -7.29
CA PHE A 57 -8.22 3.49 -8.31
C PHE A 57 -9.22 4.24 -9.19
N GLU A 58 -10.08 5.07 -8.59
CA GLU A 58 -11.03 5.93 -9.32
C GLU A 58 -10.31 6.95 -10.20
N LEU A 59 -9.31 7.66 -9.65
CA LEU A 59 -8.52 8.64 -10.39
C LEU A 59 -7.81 8.00 -11.57
N GLU A 60 -7.18 6.84 -11.35
CA GLU A 60 -6.53 6.11 -12.43
C GLU A 60 -7.56 5.58 -13.46
N GLY A 61 -8.80 5.31 -13.04
CA GLY A 61 -9.85 4.90 -13.98
C GLY A 61 -10.24 6.01 -14.96
N LYS A 62 -10.02 7.27 -14.57
CA LYS A 62 -10.29 8.45 -15.38
C LYS A 62 -9.10 8.85 -16.26
N ILE A 63 -7.88 8.66 -15.77
CA ILE A 63 -6.65 9.07 -16.45
C ILE A 63 -6.15 7.97 -17.41
N GLY A 64 -6.30 6.70 -17.02
CA GLY A 64 -5.88 5.56 -17.82
C GLY A 64 -4.36 5.42 -17.97
N LEU A 65 -3.59 5.94 -17.03
CA LEU A 65 -2.12 5.98 -17.09
C LEU A 65 -1.49 4.58 -17.11
N LEU A 66 -2.14 3.61 -16.48
CA LEU A 66 -1.71 2.21 -16.41
C LEU A 66 -2.39 1.32 -17.45
N ALA A 67 -3.32 1.85 -18.27
CA ALA A 67 -4.14 1.08 -19.19
C ALA A 67 -3.29 0.21 -20.13
N ASP A 68 -2.36 0.82 -20.86
CA ASP A 68 -1.48 0.12 -21.82
C ASP A 68 -0.65 -1.00 -21.17
N LEU A 69 -0.15 -0.77 -19.95
CA LEU A 69 0.61 -1.76 -19.19
C LEU A 69 -0.28 -2.94 -18.77
N THR A 70 -1.50 -2.64 -18.33
CA THR A 70 -2.45 -3.65 -17.84
C THR A 70 -3.10 -4.43 -18.97
N ASP A 71 -3.27 -3.80 -20.13
CA ASP A 71 -3.76 -4.43 -21.37
C ASP A 71 -2.70 -5.36 -21.93
N SER A 72 -1.45 -4.90 -22.03
CA SER A 72 -0.30 -5.75 -22.43
C SER A 72 -0.15 -6.97 -21.52
N TRP A 73 -0.38 -6.81 -20.21
CA TRP A 73 -0.35 -7.92 -19.26
C TRP A 73 -1.50 -8.91 -19.50
N THR A 74 -2.68 -8.42 -19.85
CA THR A 74 -3.86 -9.25 -20.14
C THR A 74 -3.63 -10.09 -21.39
N ASP A 75 -3.01 -9.50 -22.42
CA ASP A 75 -2.68 -10.19 -23.68
C ASP A 75 -1.62 -11.29 -23.49
N LEU A 76 -0.64 -11.07 -22.61
CA LEU A 76 0.41 -12.05 -22.31
C LEU A 76 -0.10 -13.29 -21.58
N TRP A 77 -1.13 -13.16 -20.73
CA TRP A 77 -1.51 -14.22 -19.80
C TRP A 77 -2.82 -14.95 -20.10
N PHE A 78 -3.58 -14.54 -21.13
CA PHE A 78 -4.75 -15.22 -21.76
C PHE A 78 -5.90 -15.73 -20.84
N TYR A 79 -5.74 -15.72 -19.52
CA TYR A 79 -6.71 -16.18 -18.52
C TYR A 79 -7.44 -14.98 -17.92
N GLY A 80 -8.47 -14.51 -18.62
CA GLY A 80 -9.59 -13.72 -18.06
C GLY A 80 -9.21 -12.42 -17.33
N HIS A 81 -9.13 -11.31 -18.05
CA HIS A 81 -9.22 -9.93 -17.50
C HIS A 81 -8.38 -9.64 -16.24
N GLN A 82 -7.22 -10.30 -16.09
CA GLN A 82 -6.31 -10.17 -14.94
C GLN A 82 -5.59 -8.80 -14.87
N GLY A 83 -5.65 -7.99 -15.93
CA GLY A 83 -5.09 -6.64 -15.96
C GLY A 83 -5.63 -5.74 -14.85
N VAL A 84 -6.89 -5.93 -14.45
CA VAL A 84 -7.51 -5.20 -13.33
C VAL A 84 -6.82 -5.53 -12.00
N ASN A 85 -6.47 -6.79 -11.77
CA ASN A 85 -5.76 -7.23 -10.56
C ASN A 85 -4.33 -6.67 -10.53
N LEU A 86 -3.64 -6.66 -11.68
CA LEU A 86 -2.31 -6.06 -11.78
C LEU A 86 -2.37 -4.55 -11.51
N ARG A 87 -3.35 -3.86 -12.11
CA ARG A 87 -3.58 -2.43 -11.91
C ARG A 87 -3.81 -2.11 -10.43
N ALA A 88 -4.70 -2.88 -9.81
CA ALA A 88 -5.02 -2.72 -8.41
C ALA A 88 -3.81 -3.02 -7.51
N PHE A 89 -2.98 -3.99 -7.88
CA PHE A 89 -1.73 -4.29 -7.17
C PHE A 89 -0.75 -3.12 -7.23
N ILE A 90 -0.48 -2.60 -8.44
CA ILE A 90 0.44 -1.47 -8.64
C ILE A 90 -0.02 -0.27 -7.81
N LEU A 91 -1.30 0.09 -7.91
CA LEU A 91 -1.86 1.22 -7.18
C LEU A 91 -1.77 1.01 -5.67
N THR A 92 -1.98 -0.21 -5.18
CA THR A 92 -1.97 -0.46 -3.74
C THR A 92 -0.56 -0.58 -3.18
N ALA A 93 0.37 -1.17 -3.92
CA ALA A 93 1.78 -1.19 -3.55
C ALA A 93 2.33 0.24 -3.48
N VAL A 94 1.98 1.11 -4.44
CA VAL A 94 2.44 2.50 -4.46
C VAL A 94 1.71 3.35 -3.43
N PHE A 95 0.39 3.51 -3.56
CA PHE A 95 -0.37 4.44 -2.71
C PHE A 95 -0.58 3.91 -1.30
N GLY A 96 -0.85 2.62 -1.13
CA GLY A 96 -0.91 2.00 0.19
C GLY A 96 0.47 1.93 0.85
N GLY A 97 1.53 1.63 0.09
CA GLY A 97 2.90 1.65 0.62
C GLY A 97 3.32 3.04 1.09
N LEU A 98 3.00 4.09 0.31
CA LEU A 98 3.22 5.48 0.70
C LEU A 98 2.36 5.89 1.91
N HIS A 99 1.11 5.44 1.98
CA HIS A 99 0.24 5.66 3.14
C HIS A 99 0.91 5.15 4.41
N TRP A 100 1.32 3.88 4.41
CA TRP A 100 1.97 3.25 5.56
C TRP A 100 3.34 3.85 5.88
N PHE A 101 4.09 4.28 4.87
CA PHE A 101 5.33 5.03 5.05
C PHE A 101 5.10 6.32 5.84
N ILE A 102 4.09 7.10 5.44
CA ILE A 102 3.74 8.36 6.08
C ILE A 102 3.28 8.10 7.51
N LEU A 103 2.39 7.12 7.72
CA LEU A 103 1.93 6.76 9.06
C LEU A 103 3.08 6.35 9.98
N GLY A 104 3.98 5.49 9.52
CA GLY A 104 5.15 5.08 10.30
C GLY A 104 6.07 6.26 10.62
N SER A 105 6.29 7.15 9.66
CA SER A 105 7.12 8.34 9.85
C SER A 105 6.50 9.30 10.87
N VAL A 106 5.20 9.55 10.78
CA VAL A 106 4.45 10.42 11.71
C VAL A 106 4.39 9.83 13.10
N LEU A 107 4.13 8.52 13.22
CA LEU A 107 4.07 7.82 14.51
C LEU A 107 5.41 7.89 15.24
N SER A 108 6.51 7.61 14.55
CA SER A 108 7.86 7.75 15.11
C SER A 108 8.15 9.18 15.57
N TYR A 109 7.72 10.19 14.80
CA TYR A 109 7.89 11.58 15.19
C TYR A 109 7.07 11.92 16.45
N ALA A 110 5.81 11.49 16.51
CA ALA A 110 4.94 11.71 17.66
C ALA A 110 5.48 11.05 18.93
N LEU A 111 5.92 9.79 18.84
CA LEU A 111 6.52 9.07 19.96
C LEU A 111 7.84 9.70 20.41
N GLY A 112 8.68 10.12 19.46
CA GLY A 112 9.92 10.84 19.75
C GLY A 112 9.66 12.15 20.49
N TRP A 113 8.67 12.92 20.05
CA TRP A 113 8.26 14.16 20.71
C TRP A 113 7.73 13.92 22.12
N ILE A 114 6.84 12.93 22.31
CA ILE A 114 6.31 12.56 23.63
C ILE A 114 7.43 12.16 24.58
N HIS A 115 8.38 11.34 24.13
CA HIS A 115 9.51 10.90 24.93
C HIS A 115 10.40 12.07 25.37
N GLU A 116 10.63 13.05 24.50
CA GLU A 116 11.35 14.26 24.87
C GLU A 116 10.60 15.11 25.90
N GLN A 117 9.27 15.21 25.81
CA GLN A 117 8.46 15.95 26.79
C GLN A 117 8.56 15.31 28.18
N PHE A 118 8.44 13.98 28.27
CA PHE A 118 8.56 13.27 29.55
C PHE A 118 9.95 13.38 30.18
N LYS A 119 11.02 13.45 29.37
CA LYS A 119 12.38 13.68 29.88
C LYS A 119 12.61 15.09 30.44
N ARG A 120 11.83 16.08 30.01
CA ARG A 120 12.01 17.49 30.38
C ARG A 120 11.23 17.89 31.63
N GLN A 121 10.35 17.05 32.15
CA GLN A 121 9.66 17.31 33.41
C GLN A 121 10.58 16.93 34.59
N PRO A 122 11.06 17.89 35.41
CA PRO A 122 11.73 17.55 36.66
C PRO A 122 10.71 16.91 37.61
N ALA A 123 11.18 15.91 38.37
CA ALA A 123 10.42 15.22 39.41
C ALA A 123 9.97 16.17 40.53
#